data_AF-A0A0S7WH00-F1
#
_entry.id   AF-A0A0S7WH00-F1
#
_cell.length_a   1.000
_cell.length_b   1.000
_cell.length_c   1.000
_cell.angle_alpha   90.00
_cell.angle_beta   90.00
_cell.angle_gamma   90.00
#
_symmetry.space_group_name_H-M   'P 1'
#
loop_
_entity.id
_entity.type
_entity.pdbx_description
1 polymer ?
#
loop_
_entity_poly.entity_id
_entity_poly.type
_entity_poly.pdbx_seq_one_letter_code
_entity_poly.pdbx_strand_id
1 'polypeptide(L)'
;LHGVRERSEWYGERTPSDPDSYPPFPVALLPKLVPEVDGACVFSEACYGGYVLDKEPQTSLALMFLYRNADCFVGSSAIAYGPCEPPSTEADLLCRYFLQYVARGASYGNAFMNAKRDFVKKMLRTQGYLDEDDAKTLLEFNLFGDPSLRWGGEEES
;
A
#
# COMPACT_ATOMS: atom_id res chain seq x y z
N LEU A 1 7.82 5.19 -4.13
CA LEU A 1 7.33 6.39 -3.42
C LEU A 1 7.67 6.23 -1.95
N HIS A 2 8.00 7.32 -1.27
CA HIS A 2 8.47 7.34 0.10
C HIS A 2 7.51 8.15 0.97
N GLY A 3 7.03 7.56 2.07
CA GLY A 3 6.23 8.28 3.06
C GLY A 3 7.02 8.47 4.36
N VAL A 4 6.64 9.49 5.12
CA VAL A 4 7.28 9.88 6.39
C VAL A 4 6.17 10.12 7.40
N ARG A 5 6.29 9.52 8.59
CA ARG A 5 5.25 9.53 9.63
C ARG A 5 4.71 10.93 9.95
N GLU A 6 5.60 11.92 10.06
CA GLU A 6 5.27 13.28 10.48
C GLU A 6 4.81 14.17 9.31
N ARG A 7 4.96 13.73 8.06
CA ARG A 7 4.65 14.52 6.86
C ARG A 7 3.35 14.08 6.23
N SER A 8 2.79 14.97 5.41
CA SER A 8 1.53 14.75 4.70
C SER A 8 1.74 14.28 3.27
N GLU A 9 2.85 14.73 2.68
CA GLU A 9 3.27 14.46 1.33
C GLU A 9 4.04 13.14 1.22
N TRP A 10 4.00 12.55 0.04
CA TRP A 10 4.89 11.47 -0.34
C TRP A 10 5.93 11.97 -1.33
N TYR A 11 7.10 11.35 -1.27
CA TYR A 11 8.27 11.74 -2.03
C TYR A 11 8.59 10.69 -3.11
N GLY A 12 9.09 11.17 -4.24
CA GLY A 12 9.76 10.33 -5.23
C GLY A 12 11.21 10.09 -4.83
N GLU A 13 11.97 9.49 -5.73
CA GLU A 13 13.41 9.32 -5.58
C GLU A 13 14.09 9.70 -6.88
N ARG A 14 15.18 10.45 -6.76
CA ARG A 14 15.99 10.87 -7.90
C ARG A 14 16.70 9.67 -8.51
N THR A 15 16.66 9.58 -9.82
CA THR A 15 17.35 8.58 -10.62
C THR A 15 18.71 9.10 -11.12
N PRO A 16 19.63 8.22 -11.53
CA PRO A 16 20.88 8.65 -12.18
C PRO A 16 20.70 9.44 -13.47
N SER A 17 19.51 9.39 -14.10
CA SER A 17 19.17 10.18 -15.29
C SER A 17 18.72 11.61 -14.99
N ASP A 18 18.43 11.94 -13.73
CA ASP A 18 18.00 13.27 -13.34
C ASP A 18 19.18 14.24 -13.19
N PRO A 19 18.99 15.56 -13.41
CA PRO A 19 20.04 16.56 -13.17
C PRO A 19 20.50 16.58 -11.71
N ASP A 20 21.78 16.88 -11.46
CA ASP A 20 22.33 16.98 -10.10
C ASP A 20 21.63 18.03 -9.22
N SER A 21 21.04 19.06 -9.85
CA SER A 21 20.25 20.09 -9.17
C SER A 21 18.88 19.60 -8.70
N TYR A 22 18.42 18.44 -9.17
CA TYR A 22 17.17 17.85 -8.76
C TYR A 22 17.30 17.28 -7.33
N PRO A 23 16.34 17.54 -6.43
CA PRO A 23 16.44 17.08 -5.04
C PRO A 23 16.44 15.54 -4.99
N PRO A 24 17.17 14.92 -4.05
CA PRO A 24 17.20 13.46 -3.92
C PRO A 24 15.83 12.81 -3.70
N PHE A 25 14.96 13.49 -2.93
CA PHE A 25 13.59 13.04 -2.63
C PHE A 25 12.60 14.18 -2.95
N PRO A 26 12.21 14.37 -4.22
CA PRO A 26 11.25 15.40 -4.60
C PRO A 26 9.86 15.09 -4.04
N VAL A 27 9.06 16.11 -3.73
CA VAL A 27 7.64 15.90 -3.44
C VAL A 27 6.95 15.36 -4.69
N ALA A 28 6.37 14.16 -4.59
CA ALA A 28 5.69 13.49 -5.70
C ALA A 28 4.17 13.59 -5.59
N LEU A 29 3.62 13.53 -4.37
CA LEU A 29 2.18 13.58 -4.15
C LEU A 29 1.85 14.37 -2.88
N LEU A 30 0.90 15.30 -3.00
CA LEU A 30 0.33 16.08 -1.90
C LEU A 30 -1.13 15.67 -1.70
N PRO A 31 -1.65 15.64 -0.46
CA PRO A 31 -3.07 15.32 -0.23
C PRO A 31 -4.03 16.16 -1.06
N LYS A 32 -3.79 17.48 -1.15
CA LYS A 32 -4.64 18.39 -1.95
C LYS A 32 -4.66 18.11 -3.46
N LEU A 33 -3.74 17.28 -3.97
CA LEU A 33 -3.65 16.92 -5.39
C LEU A 33 -4.31 15.58 -5.71
N VAL A 34 -4.76 14.82 -4.70
CA VAL A 34 -5.55 13.61 -4.92
C VAL A 34 -6.89 14.03 -5.55
N PRO A 35 -7.26 13.54 -6.75
CA PRO A 35 -8.56 13.82 -7.36
C PRO A 35 -9.67 12.99 -6.70
N GLU A 36 -10.91 13.11 -7.16
CA GLU A 36 -11.91 12.07 -6.89
C GLU A 36 -11.45 10.76 -7.52
N VAL A 37 -11.59 9.67 -6.77
CA VAL A 37 -11.13 8.33 -7.15
C VAL A 37 -12.23 7.30 -6.84
N ASP A 38 -13.47 7.62 -7.21
CA ASP A 38 -14.66 6.79 -6.98
C ASP A 38 -14.40 5.32 -7.37
N GLY A 39 -14.58 4.40 -6.42
CA GLY A 39 -14.42 2.96 -6.66
C GLY A 39 -12.97 2.48 -6.72
N ALA A 40 -11.99 3.34 -6.42
CA ALA A 40 -10.58 2.96 -6.53
C ALA A 40 -10.13 1.98 -5.45
N CYS A 41 -9.34 1.00 -5.86
CA CYS A 41 -8.56 0.13 -4.99
C CYS A 41 -7.10 0.60 -5.01
N VAL A 42 -6.57 1.06 -3.88
CA VAL A 42 -5.22 1.59 -3.76
C VAL A 42 -4.39 0.67 -2.87
N PHE A 43 -3.19 0.30 -3.31
CA PHE A 43 -2.18 -0.34 -2.47
C PHE A 43 -0.91 0.50 -2.53
N SER A 44 -0.41 0.94 -1.38
CA SER A 44 0.81 1.73 -1.27
C SER A 44 1.86 1.01 -0.45
N GLU A 45 3.02 0.82 -1.08
CA GLU A 45 4.21 0.23 -0.46
C GLU A 45 5.11 1.28 0.20
N ALA A 46 4.70 2.55 0.20
CA ALA A 46 5.44 3.62 0.86
C ALA A 46 5.47 3.42 2.38
N CYS A 47 6.64 3.67 3.00
CA CYS A 47 6.79 3.74 4.46
C CYS A 47 5.76 4.68 5.07
N TYR A 48 5.13 4.28 6.17
CA TYR A 48 4.05 5.03 6.83
C TYR A 48 2.87 5.39 5.91
N GLY A 49 2.76 4.76 4.73
CA GLY A 49 1.71 5.03 3.76
C GLY A 49 0.30 4.78 4.28
N GLY A 50 0.16 3.93 5.29
CA GLY A 50 -1.07 3.64 6.04
C GLY A 50 -1.06 4.16 7.49
N TYR A 51 -0.18 5.09 7.84
CA TYR A 51 -0.19 5.70 9.18
C TYR A 51 -1.31 6.74 9.29
N VAL A 52 -2.31 6.46 10.12
CA VAL A 52 -3.54 7.27 10.24
C VAL A 52 -3.83 7.76 11.66
N LEU A 53 -3.06 7.34 12.66
CA LEU A 53 -3.27 7.75 14.04
C LEU A 53 -2.98 9.25 14.20
N ASP A 54 -3.93 9.96 14.82
CA ASP A 54 -3.90 11.42 15.02
C ASP A 54 -3.72 12.21 13.70
N LYS A 55 -4.24 11.67 12.59
CA LYS A 55 -4.23 12.30 11.27
C LYS A 55 -5.64 12.63 10.80
N GLU A 56 -5.69 13.53 9.84
CA GLU A 56 -6.88 13.94 9.09
C GLU A 56 -6.58 13.79 7.58
N PRO A 57 -7.58 13.85 6.68
CA PRO A 57 -7.33 13.74 5.24
C PRO A 57 -6.23 14.70 4.74
N GLN A 58 -6.15 15.93 5.25
CA GLN A 58 -5.15 16.90 4.82
C GLN A 58 -3.72 16.55 5.28
N THR A 59 -3.57 15.63 6.23
CA THR A 59 -2.29 15.24 6.85
C THR A 59 -1.92 13.77 6.66
N SER A 60 -2.76 12.99 5.96
CA SER A 60 -2.51 11.60 5.60
C SER A 60 -3.08 11.28 4.21
N LEU A 61 -2.20 10.82 3.31
CA LEU A 61 -2.63 10.43 1.97
C LEU A 61 -3.60 9.23 1.98
N ALA A 62 -3.43 8.25 2.87
CA ALA A 62 -4.39 7.16 3.05
C ALA A 62 -5.80 7.67 3.34
N LEU A 63 -5.93 8.57 4.32
CA LEU A 63 -7.21 9.18 4.66
C LEU A 63 -7.73 10.08 3.55
N MET A 64 -6.85 10.77 2.81
CA MET A 64 -7.26 11.55 1.65
C MET A 64 -7.84 10.66 0.54
N PHE A 65 -7.21 9.54 0.19
CA PHE A 65 -7.76 8.62 -0.82
C PHE A 65 -9.16 8.13 -0.44
N LEU A 66 -9.36 7.75 0.83
CA LEU A 66 -10.68 7.35 1.34
C LEU A 66 -11.68 8.51 1.31
N TYR A 67 -11.26 9.71 1.71
CA TYR A 67 -12.08 10.92 1.67
C TYR A 67 -12.49 11.31 0.23
N ARG A 68 -11.70 10.89 -0.77
CA ARG A 68 -11.96 11.08 -2.20
C ARG A 68 -12.56 9.84 -2.86
N ASN A 69 -13.33 9.06 -2.10
CA ASN A 69 -14.14 7.92 -2.54
C ASN A 69 -13.38 6.69 -3.06
N ALA A 70 -12.15 6.44 -2.60
CA ALA A 70 -11.54 5.13 -2.77
C ALA A 70 -12.29 4.09 -1.92
N ASP A 71 -12.73 2.97 -2.52
CA ASP A 71 -13.39 1.88 -1.81
C ASP A 71 -12.45 1.18 -0.81
N CYS A 72 -11.17 1.10 -1.19
CA CYS A 72 -10.16 0.41 -0.42
C CYS A 72 -8.80 1.08 -0.54
N PHE A 73 -8.12 1.22 0.59
CA PHE A 73 -6.72 1.62 0.67
C PHE A 73 -5.95 0.62 1.54
N VAL A 74 -4.85 0.08 1.03
CA VAL A 74 -3.92 -0.76 1.79
C VAL A 74 -2.57 -0.07 1.90
N GLY A 75 -2.00 -0.01 3.10
CA GLY A 75 -0.67 0.58 3.31
C GLY A 75 -0.04 0.22 4.65
N SER A 76 1.27 0.48 4.75
CA SER A 76 2.06 0.19 5.95
C SER A 76 1.92 1.27 7.02
N SER A 77 1.71 0.88 8.28
CA SER A 77 1.73 1.77 9.43
C SER A 77 3.15 2.10 9.92
N ALA A 78 4.17 1.45 9.39
CA ALA A 78 5.57 1.62 9.76
C ALA A 78 6.48 1.62 8.51
N ILE A 79 7.78 1.36 8.69
CA ILE A 79 8.74 1.32 7.58
C ILE A 79 8.49 0.04 6.77
N ALA A 80 8.03 0.20 5.53
CA ALA A 80 7.85 -0.90 4.60
C ALA A 80 9.18 -1.32 3.97
N TYR A 81 9.38 -2.63 3.86
CA TYR A 81 10.50 -3.21 3.13
C TYR A 81 10.03 -3.89 1.85
N GLY A 82 10.89 -3.85 0.85
CA GLY A 82 10.75 -4.51 -0.43
C GLY A 82 12.12 -4.49 -1.12
N PRO A 83 12.35 -5.38 -2.10
CA PRO A 83 13.65 -5.53 -2.72
C PRO A 83 13.90 -4.44 -3.76
N CYS A 84 15.15 -3.97 -3.87
CA CYS A 84 15.52 -2.99 -4.90
C CYS A 84 15.59 -3.61 -6.31
N GLU A 85 15.75 -4.94 -6.40
CA GLU A 85 15.82 -5.70 -7.65
C GLU A 85 14.99 -6.99 -7.52
N PRO A 86 14.48 -7.54 -8.63
CA PRO A 86 13.77 -8.83 -8.59
C PRO A 86 14.60 -9.96 -7.96
N PRO A 87 13.97 -10.97 -7.33
CA PRO A 87 12.53 -11.23 -7.27
C PRO A 87 11.80 -10.49 -6.16
N SER A 88 10.49 -10.24 -6.34
CA SER A 88 9.62 -9.62 -5.32
C SER A 88 9.58 -10.40 -4.00
N THR A 89 9.77 -9.69 -2.90
CA THR A 89 9.70 -10.14 -1.51
C THR A 89 8.90 -9.13 -0.67
N GLU A 90 8.63 -9.41 0.61
CA GLU A 90 7.94 -8.51 1.56
C GLU A 90 6.70 -7.77 0.97
N ALA A 91 6.73 -6.42 0.93
CA ALA A 91 5.62 -5.57 0.49
C ALA A 91 5.22 -5.85 -0.96
N ASP A 92 6.18 -5.97 -1.88
CA ASP A 92 5.93 -6.28 -3.29
C ASP A 92 5.11 -7.57 -3.43
N LEU A 93 5.50 -8.60 -2.66
CA LEU A 93 4.88 -9.91 -2.73
C LEU A 93 3.45 -9.88 -2.17
N LEU A 94 3.24 -9.18 -1.06
CA LEU A 94 1.92 -8.97 -0.47
C LEU A 94 1.00 -8.18 -1.42
N CYS A 95 1.49 -7.07 -1.98
CA CYS A 95 0.82 -6.23 -2.97
C CYS A 95 0.39 -7.06 -4.18
N ARG A 96 1.33 -7.81 -4.76
CA ARG A 96 1.08 -8.68 -5.90
C ARG A 96 -0.02 -9.69 -5.63
N TYR A 97 0.01 -10.40 -4.49
CA TYR A 97 -1.03 -11.35 -4.17
C TYR A 97 -2.38 -10.68 -3.93
N PHE A 98 -2.42 -9.55 -3.23
CA PHE A 98 -3.64 -8.80 -2.98
C PHE A 98 -4.32 -8.41 -4.30
N LEU A 99 -3.59 -7.74 -5.20
CA LEU A 99 -4.11 -7.30 -6.49
C LEU A 99 -4.56 -8.49 -7.37
N GLN A 100 -3.87 -9.63 -7.29
CA GLN A 100 -4.32 -10.86 -7.98
C GLN A 100 -5.67 -11.38 -7.46
N TYR A 101 -5.93 -11.31 -6.15
CA TYR A 101 -7.22 -11.71 -5.60
C TYR A 101 -8.32 -10.69 -5.92
N VAL A 102 -8.02 -9.39 -5.85
CA VAL A 102 -8.94 -8.31 -6.25
C VAL A 102 -9.34 -8.48 -7.72
N ALA A 103 -8.39 -8.70 -8.62
CA ALA A 103 -8.65 -8.92 -10.04
C ALA A 103 -9.48 -10.18 -10.35
N ARG A 104 -9.57 -11.12 -9.40
CA ARG A 104 -10.41 -12.34 -9.49
C ARG A 104 -11.80 -12.14 -8.87
N GLY A 105 -12.16 -10.93 -8.46
CA GLY A 105 -13.47 -10.61 -7.90
C GLY A 105 -13.62 -10.99 -6.42
N ALA A 106 -12.53 -11.26 -5.70
CA ALA A 106 -12.61 -11.38 -4.25
C ALA A 106 -12.95 -10.02 -3.63
N SER A 107 -13.72 -10.02 -2.53
CA SER A 107 -13.90 -8.79 -1.75
C SER A 107 -12.56 -8.33 -1.18
N TYR A 108 -12.38 -7.03 -0.94
CA TYR A 108 -11.09 -6.48 -0.50
C TYR A 108 -10.57 -7.16 0.78
N GLY A 109 -11.44 -7.44 1.75
CA GLY A 109 -11.08 -8.18 2.96
C GLY A 109 -10.60 -9.61 2.69
N ASN A 110 -11.32 -10.36 1.84
CA ASN A 110 -10.93 -11.71 1.45
C ASN A 110 -9.64 -11.71 0.64
N ALA A 111 -9.46 -10.74 -0.26
CA ALA A 111 -8.25 -10.57 -1.05
C ALA A 111 -7.04 -10.34 -0.14
N PHE A 112 -7.17 -9.46 0.86
CA PHE A 112 -6.08 -9.14 1.77
C PHE A 112 -5.73 -10.30 2.70
N MET A 113 -6.73 -10.99 3.26
CA MET A 113 -6.52 -12.17 4.08
C MET A 113 -5.86 -13.32 3.30
N ASN A 114 -6.31 -13.57 2.07
CA ASN A 114 -5.69 -14.61 1.23
C ASN A 114 -4.28 -14.22 0.78
N ALA A 115 -4.03 -12.93 0.51
CA ALA A 115 -2.69 -12.43 0.20
C ALA A 115 -1.71 -12.67 1.35
N LYS A 116 -2.08 -12.33 2.59
CA LYS A 116 -1.26 -12.62 3.79
C LYS A 116 -1.00 -14.12 3.96
N ARG A 117 -2.00 -14.97 3.74
CA ARG A 117 -1.85 -16.44 3.84
C ARG A 117 -0.88 -16.98 2.78
N ASP A 118 -0.98 -16.52 1.55
CA ASP A 118 -0.13 -17.01 0.46
C ASP A 118 1.28 -16.44 0.53
N PHE A 119 1.45 -15.22 1.05
CA PHE A 119 2.74 -14.68 1.47
C PHE A 119 3.43 -15.60 2.49
N VAL A 120 2.77 -15.90 3.61
CA VAL A 120 3.32 -16.81 4.65
C VAL A 120 3.70 -18.16 4.06
N LYS A 121 2.80 -18.79 3.28
CA LYS A 121 3.10 -20.07 2.64
C LYS A 121 4.29 -19.99 1.69
N LYS A 122 4.45 -18.87 0.97
CA LYS A 122 5.57 -18.66 0.05
C LYS A 122 6.89 -18.52 0.82
N MET A 123 6.93 -17.78 1.92
CA MET A 123 8.12 -17.65 2.77
C MET A 123 8.48 -19.00 3.41
N LEU A 124 7.51 -19.68 4.05
CA LEU A 124 7.73 -21.01 4.64
C LEU A 124 8.24 -22.06 3.63
N ARG A 125 7.75 -22.06 2.39
CA ARG A 125 8.26 -22.97 1.35
C ARG A 125 9.65 -22.60 0.85
N THR A 126 10.02 -21.32 0.86
CA THR A 126 11.27 -20.84 0.25
C THR A 126 12.42 -20.88 1.27
N GLN A 127 12.17 -20.46 2.51
CA GLN A 127 13.21 -20.37 3.56
C GLN A 127 12.94 -21.21 4.81
N GLY A 128 11.72 -21.74 5.00
CA GLY A 128 11.37 -22.61 6.13
C GLY A 128 10.86 -21.89 7.39
N TYR A 129 10.88 -20.56 7.43
CA TYR A 129 10.43 -19.73 8.55
C TYR A 129 9.93 -18.36 8.04
N LEU A 130 9.42 -17.53 8.95
CA LEU A 130 9.21 -16.09 8.71
C LEU A 130 10.33 -15.35 9.41
N ASP A 131 11.10 -14.56 8.69
CA ASP A 131 12.10 -13.69 9.31
C ASP A 131 11.45 -12.44 9.94
N GLU A 132 12.29 -11.53 10.45
CA GLU A 132 11.80 -10.31 11.12
C GLU A 132 11.07 -9.38 10.15
N ASP A 133 11.52 -9.28 8.90
CA ASP A 133 10.92 -8.40 7.89
C ASP A 133 9.62 -8.99 7.35
N ASP A 134 9.54 -10.32 7.19
CA ASP A 134 8.32 -11.06 6.88
C ASP A 134 7.24 -10.83 7.95
N ALA A 135 7.61 -11.06 9.21
CA ALA A 135 6.71 -10.91 10.34
C ALA A 135 6.23 -9.47 10.48
N LYS A 136 7.14 -8.52 10.29
CA LYS A 136 6.84 -7.08 10.28
C LYS A 136 5.86 -6.73 9.17
N THR A 137 6.11 -7.16 7.93
CA THR A 137 5.25 -6.92 6.75
C THR A 137 3.81 -7.36 7.03
N LEU A 138 3.62 -8.53 7.64
CA LEU A 138 2.30 -9.05 7.99
C LEU A 138 1.55 -8.21 9.03
N LEU A 139 2.27 -7.55 9.94
CA LEU A 139 1.71 -6.74 11.02
C LEU A 139 1.45 -5.29 10.60
N GLU A 140 2.35 -4.70 9.82
CA GLU A 140 2.31 -3.27 9.52
C GLU A 140 1.37 -2.91 8.37
N PHE A 141 1.11 -3.83 7.44
CA PHE A 141 0.15 -3.58 6.37
C PHE A 141 -1.29 -3.78 6.85
N ASN A 142 -2.08 -2.72 6.66
CA ASN A 142 -3.48 -2.63 7.07
C ASN A 142 -4.37 -2.25 5.89
N LEU A 143 -5.59 -2.77 5.90
CA LEU A 143 -6.64 -2.43 4.94
C LEU A 143 -7.59 -1.43 5.60
N PHE A 144 -7.88 -0.36 4.88
CA PHE A 144 -8.85 0.68 5.23
C PHE A 144 -9.93 0.76 4.15
N GLY A 145 -11.17 1.07 4.54
CA GLY A 145 -12.34 1.04 3.65
C GLY A 145 -13.31 -0.10 4.02
N ASP A 146 -14.28 -0.38 3.14
CA ASP A 146 -15.25 -1.46 3.35
C ASP A 146 -14.68 -2.80 2.84
N PRO A 147 -14.38 -3.77 3.72
CA PRO A 147 -13.79 -5.05 3.32
C PRO A 147 -14.75 -5.97 2.55
N SER A 148 -16.05 -5.65 2.48
CA SER A 148 -17.07 -6.43 1.79
C SER A 148 -17.21 -6.07 0.30
N LEU A 149 -16.80 -4.86 -0.09
CA LEU A 149 -16.81 -4.40 -1.48
C LEU A 149 -15.84 -5.18 -2.37
N ARG A 150 -16.11 -5.13 -3.68
CA ARG A 150 -15.34 -5.79 -4.74
C ARG A 150 -15.01 -4.79 -5.83
N TRP A 151 -13.81 -4.88 -6.37
CA TRP A 151 -13.42 -4.03 -7.48
C TRP A 151 -14.24 -4.33 -8.75
N GLY A 152 -14.88 -3.31 -9.30
CA GLY A 152 -15.68 -3.41 -10.53
C GLY A 152 -17.03 -4.11 -10.36
N GLY A 153 -17.48 -4.36 -9.11
CA GLY A 153 -18.84 -4.80 -8.86
C GLY A 153 -19.78 -3.61 -8.77
N GLU A 154 -20.83 -3.58 -9.59
CA GLU A 154 -21.98 -2.70 -9.34
C GLU A 154 -22.61 -3.07 -8.00
N GLU A 155 -23.03 -2.09 -7.20
CA GLU A 155 -23.97 -2.33 -6.11
C GLU A 155 -25.21 -3.01 -6.73
N GLU A 156 -25.55 -4.21 -6.28
CA GLU A 156 -26.86 -4.80 -6.60
C GLU A 156 -27.94 -3.90 -5.98
N SER A 157 -28.46 -2.95 -6.76
CA SER A 157 -29.63 -2.12 -6.45
C SER A 157 -30.91 -2.72 -7.02
#